data_AF-A0A9W7G603-F1
#
_entry.id   AF-A0A9W7G603-F1
#
_cell.length_a   1.000
_cell.length_b   1.000
_cell.length_c   1.000
_cell.angle_alpha   90.00
_cell.angle_beta   90.00
_cell.angle_gamma   90.00
#
_symmetry.space_group_name_H-M   'P 1'
#
loop_
_entity.id
_entity.type
_entity.pdbx_description
1 polymer ?
#
loop_
_entity_poly.entity_id
_entity_poly.type
_entity_poly.pdbx_seq_one_letter_code
_entity_poly.pdbx_strand_id
1 'polypeptide(L)'
;MFNIRLFLSISLLFRFTSSSPNSKSSFPRLILIHRHGDRTPITPLLDQEYWASQLPQPEHIKRLSEGVNIVRGEESNSHLASGSGCWGKLTMTGLLQMVNLGQTLQEIVSSHGYLPSDVRWVSTDFQRTLESLLGVRAGFEGESGLEEIEVDATRTNELIPDPQPRLTEKQAELERDIVNSEDFKAWDGEHEADRLRLSEVLSPLLSPSASTVSFGVGEESKSPPPGLQWAKLSEVLKCLSTRDLLPPLVSPDDVVLASTHASKRWFKILDLPSMKSSLSKSALPLLRRWAVRNKVTVVSAHDSTLIMYLALLGCEKPEVWPGYGAYLEIRVEEGGMFEVRLNGDKVGGGEGLDLGEAEGGGEL
;
A
#
# COMPACT_ATOMS: atom_id res chain seq x y z
N MET A 1 -14.15 22.29 -34.60
CA MET A 1 -14.73 22.77 -33.33
C MET A 1 -13.81 22.32 -32.21
N PHE A 2 -13.12 23.28 -31.57
CA PHE A 2 -12.16 23.02 -30.50
C PHE A 2 -12.91 22.71 -29.19
N ASN A 3 -12.61 21.57 -28.57
CA ASN A 3 -13.09 21.24 -27.23
C ASN A 3 -11.97 21.52 -26.22
N ILE A 4 -12.14 22.59 -25.45
CA ILE A 4 -11.27 23.01 -24.35
C ILE A 4 -11.61 22.13 -23.13
N ARG A 5 -10.66 21.29 -22.69
CA ARG A 5 -10.72 20.65 -21.38
C ARG A 5 -10.25 21.65 -20.33
N LEU A 6 -11.19 22.09 -19.49
CA LEU A 6 -10.94 22.97 -18.36
C LEU A 6 -10.42 22.13 -17.19
N PHE A 7 -9.10 22.15 -16.95
CA PHE A 7 -8.52 21.67 -15.69
C PHE A 7 -8.77 22.73 -14.61
N LEU A 8 -9.68 22.44 -13.68
CA LEU A 8 -9.81 23.18 -12.43
C LEU A 8 -8.68 22.73 -11.49
N SER A 9 -7.56 23.44 -11.55
CA SER A 9 -6.49 23.35 -10.56
C SER A 9 -6.95 24.07 -9.29
N ILE A 10 -7.08 23.35 -8.18
CA ILE A 10 -7.25 23.94 -6.85
C ILE A 10 -5.87 24.40 -6.39
N SER A 11 -5.45 25.58 -6.87
CA SER A 11 -4.28 26.27 -6.32
C SER A 11 -4.69 26.94 -5.02
N LEU A 12 -4.46 26.28 -3.88
CA LEU A 12 -4.42 26.97 -2.59
C LEU A 12 -3.16 27.87 -2.61
N LEU A 13 -3.34 29.17 -2.85
CA LEU A 13 -2.23 30.14 -2.84
C LEU A 13 -1.68 30.30 -1.40
N PHE A 14 -0.53 29.71 -1.14
CA PHE A 14 0.40 30.20 -0.12
C PHE A 14 1.50 30.98 -0.84
N ARG A 15 1.53 32.31 -0.67
CA ARG A 15 2.65 33.15 -1.11
C ARG A 15 3.73 33.10 -0.03
N PHE A 16 4.91 32.60 -0.37
CA PHE A 16 6.11 32.81 0.43
C PHE A 16 7.22 33.47 -0.39
N THR A 17 7.89 34.40 0.28
CA THR A 17 8.98 35.24 -0.22
C THR A 17 10.25 34.43 -0.40
N SER A 18 10.83 34.48 -1.60
CA SER A 18 12.11 33.85 -1.93
C SER A 18 13.26 34.42 -1.09
N SER A 19 13.98 33.56 -0.37
CA SER A 19 15.25 33.93 0.26
C SER A 19 16.45 33.34 -0.51
N SER A 20 17.39 34.25 -0.79
CA SER A 20 18.79 34.17 -1.23
C SER A 20 19.35 32.92 -1.95
N PRO A 21 20.01 33.09 -3.11
CA PRO A 21 20.79 32.06 -3.79
C PRO A 21 22.25 32.10 -3.29
N ASN A 22 22.64 31.21 -2.37
CA ASN A 22 24.06 30.94 -2.17
C ASN A 22 24.31 29.48 -1.72
N SER A 23 24.70 28.68 -2.72
CA SER A 23 25.38 27.39 -2.66
C SER A 23 24.96 26.42 -1.56
N LYS A 24 23.92 25.62 -1.81
CA LYS A 24 23.77 24.31 -1.18
C LYS A 24 23.35 23.32 -2.23
N SER A 25 24.25 22.41 -2.59
CA SER A 25 23.85 21.13 -3.16
C SER A 25 23.11 20.40 -2.04
N SER A 26 21.81 20.68 -1.89
CA SER A 26 20.99 19.78 -1.08
C SER A 26 20.74 18.55 -1.95
N PHE A 27 21.19 17.41 -1.46
CA PHE A 27 20.79 16.15 -2.04
C PHE A 27 19.27 16.07 -1.94
N PRO A 28 18.59 15.48 -2.94
CA PRO A 28 17.16 15.24 -2.84
C PRO A 28 16.84 14.38 -1.59
N ARG A 29 15.57 14.20 -1.31
CA ARG A 29 15.08 13.30 -0.26
C ARG A 29 14.35 12.18 -0.94
N LEU A 30 14.65 10.95 -0.56
CA LEU A 30 14.13 9.77 -1.22
C LEU A 30 13.22 9.00 -0.27
N ILE A 31 11.99 8.76 -0.69
CA ILE A 31 11.02 7.96 0.05
C ILE A 31 10.58 6.81 -0.85
N LEU A 32 10.86 5.59 -0.42
CA LEU A 32 10.60 4.36 -1.15
C LEU A 32 9.51 3.60 -0.41
N ILE A 33 8.29 3.54 -0.95
CA ILE A 33 7.15 2.87 -0.30
C ILE A 33 6.83 1.62 -1.11
N HIS A 34 6.98 0.43 -0.54
CA HIS A 34 6.72 -0.80 -1.25
C HIS A 34 5.55 -1.59 -0.65
N ARG A 35 4.82 -2.28 -1.53
CA ARG A 35 3.89 -3.34 -1.16
C ARG A 35 4.68 -4.55 -0.68
N HIS A 36 4.13 -5.31 0.25
CA HIS A 36 4.61 -6.65 0.58
C HIS A 36 4.66 -7.58 -0.66
N GLY A 37 5.40 -8.68 -0.52
CA GLY A 37 5.50 -9.73 -1.54
C GLY A 37 4.25 -10.62 -1.63
N ASP A 38 4.32 -11.65 -2.47
CA ASP A 38 3.29 -12.69 -2.57
C ASP A 38 2.96 -13.28 -1.20
N ARG A 39 1.68 -13.56 -1.00
CA ARG A 39 1.16 -14.03 0.27
C ARG A 39 0.08 -15.08 0.04
N THR A 40 -0.21 -15.83 1.09
CA THR A 40 -1.41 -16.64 1.14
C THR A 40 -2.66 -15.76 1.16
N PRO A 41 -3.83 -16.33 0.80
CA PRO A 41 -5.09 -15.63 0.86
C PRO A 41 -5.37 -15.09 2.26
N ILE A 42 -5.91 -13.88 2.35
CA ILE A 42 -6.52 -13.36 3.58
C ILE A 42 -7.88 -14.04 3.77
N THR A 43 -8.64 -14.24 2.69
CA THR A 43 -9.90 -14.99 2.68
C THR A 43 -9.61 -16.50 2.77
N PRO A 44 -9.95 -17.20 3.87
CA PRO A 44 -9.63 -18.61 4.03
C PRO A 44 -10.21 -19.52 2.94
N LEU A 45 -9.37 -20.41 2.41
CA LEU A 45 -9.72 -21.46 1.45
C LEU A 45 -9.71 -22.85 2.11
N LEU A 46 -10.24 -23.89 1.46
CA LEU A 46 -10.36 -25.23 2.05
C LEU A 46 -9.01 -25.93 2.30
N ASP A 47 -8.06 -25.83 1.38
CA ASP A 47 -6.79 -26.55 1.46
C ASP A 47 -5.75 -25.83 2.33
N GLN A 48 -6.01 -25.78 3.63
CA GLN A 48 -5.15 -25.07 4.59
C GLN A 48 -3.71 -25.62 4.60
N GLU A 49 -3.54 -26.94 4.42
CA GLU A 49 -2.23 -27.59 4.42
C GLU A 49 -1.39 -27.14 3.22
N TYR A 50 -1.98 -27.11 2.02
CA TYR A 50 -1.32 -26.55 0.85
C TYR A 50 -0.86 -25.12 1.11
N TRP A 51 -1.73 -24.23 1.60
CA TRP A 51 -1.36 -22.84 1.84
C TRP A 51 -0.31 -22.66 2.94
N ALA A 52 -0.36 -23.49 3.98
CA ALA A 52 0.66 -23.50 5.03
C ALA A 52 2.03 -23.96 4.50
N SER A 53 2.07 -24.91 3.56
CA SER A 53 3.32 -25.37 2.93
C SER A 53 4.02 -24.29 2.09
N GLN A 54 3.32 -23.22 1.72
CA GLN A 54 3.88 -22.10 0.95
C GLN A 54 4.68 -21.12 1.81
N LEU A 55 4.59 -21.22 3.14
CA LEU A 55 5.21 -20.27 4.05
C LEU A 55 6.73 -20.50 4.14
N PRO A 56 7.52 -19.44 4.39
CA PRO A 56 8.93 -19.58 4.72
C PRO A 56 9.11 -20.45 5.97
N GLN A 57 10.20 -21.21 6.01
CA GLN A 57 10.56 -21.93 7.23
C GLN A 57 10.90 -20.92 8.35
N PRO A 58 10.46 -21.15 9.60
CA PRO A 58 10.67 -20.22 10.71
C PRO A 58 12.15 -19.84 10.92
N GLU A 59 13.07 -20.78 10.66
CA GLU A 59 14.51 -20.57 10.79
C GLU A 59 15.04 -19.52 9.81
N HIS A 60 14.45 -19.42 8.61
CA HIS A 60 14.82 -18.39 7.64
C HIS A 60 14.40 -17.01 8.12
N ILE A 61 13.17 -16.86 8.61
CA ILE A 61 12.68 -15.58 9.16
C ILE A 61 13.50 -15.18 10.38
N LYS A 62 13.81 -16.13 11.27
CA LYS A 62 14.64 -15.89 12.45
C LYS A 62 16.00 -15.32 12.06
N ARG A 63 16.69 -15.92 11.07
CA ARG A 63 17.98 -15.42 10.57
C ARG A 63 17.87 -14.02 9.99
N LEU A 64 16.84 -13.75 9.20
CA LEU A 64 16.64 -12.42 8.61
C LEU A 64 16.31 -11.33 9.66
N SER A 65 15.77 -11.73 10.81
CA SER A 65 15.48 -10.82 11.93
C SER A 65 16.68 -10.52 12.82
N GLU A 66 17.84 -11.16 12.60
CA GLU A 66 19.05 -10.88 13.38
C GLU A 66 19.48 -9.41 13.21
N GLY A 67 19.75 -8.75 14.34
CA GLY A 67 20.08 -7.33 14.37
C GLY A 67 18.91 -6.38 14.07
N VAL A 68 17.66 -6.85 14.02
CA VAL A 68 16.48 -5.99 13.80
C VAL A 68 15.76 -5.73 15.12
N ASN A 69 15.74 -4.47 15.56
CA ASN A 69 14.89 -4.01 16.63
C ASN A 69 13.61 -3.37 16.06
N ILE A 70 12.45 -3.94 16.33
CA ILE A 70 11.17 -3.40 15.83
C ILE A 70 10.51 -2.59 16.95
N VAL A 71 10.36 -1.29 16.73
CA VAL A 71 9.68 -0.37 17.66
C VAL A 71 8.19 -0.34 17.34
N ARG A 72 7.37 -0.67 18.33
CA ARG A 72 5.91 -0.67 18.22
C ARG A 72 5.30 0.42 19.07
N GLY A 73 4.19 0.97 18.59
CA GLY A 73 3.36 1.87 19.37
C GLY A 73 2.56 1.10 20.43
N GLU A 74 1.75 1.83 21.19
CA GLU A 74 0.72 1.22 22.04
C GLU A 74 -0.18 0.29 21.21
N GLU A 75 -0.66 -0.80 21.83
CA GLU A 75 -1.35 -1.92 21.16
C GLU A 75 -2.27 -1.44 20.03
N SER A 76 -1.84 -1.66 18.78
CA SER A 76 -2.69 -1.41 17.63
C SER A 76 -3.81 -2.45 17.64
N ASN A 77 -5.06 -2.00 17.69
CA ASN A 77 -6.22 -2.89 17.54
C ASN A 77 -6.00 -3.85 16.35
N SER A 78 -6.25 -5.15 16.56
CA SER A 78 -6.00 -6.16 15.54
C SER A 78 -6.87 -5.89 14.30
N HIS A 79 -6.25 -5.47 13.20
CA HIS A 79 -6.96 -5.31 11.92
C HIS A 79 -7.37 -6.69 11.38
N LEU A 80 -8.61 -6.85 10.90
CA LEU A 80 -9.11 -8.16 10.39
C LEU A 80 -8.27 -8.71 9.22
N ALA A 81 -7.63 -7.82 8.45
CA ALA A 81 -6.74 -8.16 7.35
C ALA A 81 -5.34 -8.62 7.80
N SER A 82 -5.08 -8.73 9.11
CA SER A 82 -3.81 -9.25 9.65
C SER A 82 -3.61 -10.72 9.35
N GLY A 83 -4.69 -11.44 9.05
CA GLY A 83 -4.68 -12.87 8.82
C GLY A 83 -4.60 -13.66 10.12
N SER A 84 -4.83 -14.98 10.03
CA SER A 84 -4.78 -15.90 11.16
C SER A 84 -4.23 -17.24 10.71
N GLY A 85 -3.42 -17.89 11.54
CA GLY A 85 -2.71 -19.11 11.15
C GLY A 85 -1.86 -18.88 9.90
N CYS A 86 -2.10 -19.67 8.85
CA CYS A 86 -1.40 -19.55 7.57
C CYS A 86 -1.98 -18.48 6.63
N TRP A 87 -3.14 -17.88 6.94
CA TRP A 87 -3.83 -16.94 6.06
C TRP A 87 -3.24 -15.53 6.16
N GLY A 88 -3.14 -14.83 5.03
CA GLY A 88 -2.60 -13.47 4.91
C GLY A 88 -1.10 -13.33 5.24
N LYS A 89 -0.34 -14.44 5.22
CA LYS A 89 1.08 -14.51 5.57
C LYS A 89 1.95 -14.48 4.31
N LEU A 90 3.15 -13.90 4.43
CA LEU A 90 4.12 -13.87 3.34
C LEU A 90 4.52 -15.30 2.97
N THR A 91 4.63 -15.59 1.67
CA THR A 91 5.09 -16.92 1.20
C THR A 91 6.60 -16.92 0.96
N MET A 92 7.18 -18.10 0.75
CA MET A 92 8.58 -18.19 0.31
C MET A 92 8.81 -17.44 -1.01
N THR A 93 7.88 -17.56 -1.96
CA THR A 93 7.91 -16.79 -3.21
C THR A 93 7.89 -15.29 -2.94
N GLY A 94 7.02 -14.83 -2.04
CA GLY A 94 6.94 -13.43 -1.65
C GLY A 94 8.21 -12.93 -0.98
N LEU A 95 8.83 -13.74 -0.13
CA LEU A 95 10.10 -13.41 0.49
C LEU A 95 11.21 -13.22 -0.55
N LEU A 96 11.33 -14.13 -1.52
CA LEU A 96 12.32 -14.02 -2.61
C LEU A 96 12.05 -12.80 -3.52
N GLN A 97 10.78 -12.49 -3.80
CA GLN A 97 10.42 -11.25 -4.49
C GLN A 97 10.96 -10.02 -3.75
N MET A 98 10.88 -10.03 -2.42
CA MET A 98 11.35 -8.90 -1.63
C MET A 98 12.88 -8.80 -1.58
N VAL A 99 13.60 -9.93 -1.58
CA VAL A 99 15.06 -9.92 -1.73
C VAL A 99 15.46 -9.28 -3.06
N ASN A 100 14.79 -9.64 -4.16
CA ASN A 100 15.07 -9.02 -5.46
C ASN A 100 14.73 -7.53 -5.46
N LEU A 101 13.61 -7.13 -4.85
CA LEU A 101 13.29 -5.71 -4.71
C LEU A 101 14.37 -4.98 -3.90
N GLY A 102 14.90 -5.59 -2.84
CA GLY A 102 16.01 -5.06 -2.06
C GLY A 102 17.20 -4.64 -2.90
N GLN A 103 17.60 -5.48 -3.85
CA GLN A 103 18.68 -5.19 -4.80
C GLN A 103 18.32 -3.99 -5.69
N THR A 104 17.10 -3.96 -6.24
CA THR A 104 16.62 -2.82 -7.04
C THR A 104 16.61 -1.52 -6.23
N LEU A 105 16.15 -1.54 -4.98
CA LEU A 105 16.14 -0.34 -4.14
C LEU A 105 17.56 0.11 -3.79
N GLN A 106 18.50 -0.83 -3.60
CA GLN A 106 19.91 -0.50 -3.38
C GLN A 106 20.50 0.25 -4.57
N GLU A 107 20.19 -0.18 -5.79
CA GLU A 107 20.64 0.48 -7.01
C GLU A 107 20.08 1.91 -7.11
N ILE A 108 18.77 2.07 -6.83
CA ILE A 108 18.11 3.39 -6.80
C ILE A 108 18.77 4.30 -5.77
N VAL A 109 18.97 3.82 -4.54
CA VAL A 109 19.61 4.59 -3.46
C VAL A 109 21.04 4.99 -3.83
N SER A 110 21.82 4.04 -4.36
CA SER A 110 23.22 4.27 -4.75
C SER A 110 23.35 5.23 -5.94
N SER A 111 22.44 5.15 -6.91
CA SER A 111 22.42 6.06 -8.07
C SER A 111 22.18 7.53 -7.69
N HIS A 112 21.57 7.76 -6.52
CA HIS A 112 21.39 9.10 -5.95
C HIS A 112 22.54 9.51 -5.01
N GLY A 113 23.56 8.66 -4.85
CA GLY A 113 24.76 8.94 -4.06
C GLY A 113 24.59 8.77 -2.55
N TYR A 114 23.53 8.10 -2.09
CA TYR A 114 23.36 7.76 -0.67
C TYR A 114 24.06 6.45 -0.33
N LEU A 115 24.40 6.30 0.95
CA LEU A 115 24.96 5.07 1.51
C LEU A 115 23.85 4.22 2.15
N PRO A 116 24.03 2.90 2.32
CA PRO A 116 23.10 2.07 3.07
C PRO A 116 22.80 2.59 4.48
N SER A 117 23.80 3.16 5.15
CA SER A 117 23.66 3.78 6.49
C SER A 117 22.78 5.03 6.51
N ASP A 118 22.42 5.60 5.35
CA ASP A 118 21.51 6.75 5.24
C ASP A 118 20.03 6.35 5.25
N VAL A 119 19.73 5.04 5.25
CA VAL A 119 18.38 4.51 5.15
C VAL A 119 17.71 4.39 6.52
N ARG A 120 16.53 5.01 6.64
CA ARG A 120 15.58 4.74 7.73
C ARG A 120 14.55 3.71 7.31
N TRP A 121 14.29 2.74 8.17
CA TRP A 121 13.34 1.64 7.95
C TRP A 121 12.03 1.88 8.69
N VAL A 122 10.91 1.76 7.98
CA VAL A 122 9.55 1.92 8.49
C VAL A 122 8.69 0.78 7.97
N SER A 123 7.76 0.28 8.77
CA SER A 123 6.78 -0.73 8.32
C SER A 123 5.42 -0.48 8.95
N THR A 124 4.35 -0.99 8.34
CA THR A 124 3.14 -1.31 9.12
C THR A 124 3.42 -2.52 10.02
N ASP A 125 2.71 -2.65 11.14
CA ASP A 125 2.86 -3.77 12.09
C ASP A 125 2.03 -5.00 11.68
N PHE A 126 2.12 -5.36 10.40
CA PHE A 126 1.60 -6.62 9.89
C PHE A 126 2.76 -7.57 9.71
N GLN A 127 2.59 -8.83 10.13
CA GLN A 127 3.65 -9.84 9.97
C GLN A 127 4.19 -9.89 8.53
N ARG A 128 3.31 -9.88 7.52
CA ARG A 128 3.72 -9.91 6.10
C ARG A 128 4.50 -8.68 5.64
N THR A 129 4.25 -7.49 6.19
CA THR A 129 4.98 -6.27 5.80
C THR A 129 6.32 -6.22 6.52
N LEU A 130 6.38 -6.64 7.78
CA LEU A 130 7.64 -6.80 8.51
C LEU A 130 8.55 -7.83 7.84
N GLU A 131 8.04 -9.04 7.56
CA GLU A 131 8.80 -10.08 6.86
C GLU A 131 9.21 -9.64 5.44
N SER A 132 8.37 -8.85 4.77
CA SER A 132 8.73 -8.25 3.48
C SER A 132 9.89 -7.27 3.61
N LEU A 133 9.89 -6.43 4.66
CA LEU A 133 10.98 -5.51 4.95
C LEU A 133 12.28 -6.28 5.23
N LEU A 134 12.21 -7.37 5.97
CA LEU A 134 13.37 -8.25 6.21
C LEU A 134 13.93 -8.81 4.89
N GLY A 135 13.05 -9.22 3.97
CA GLY A 135 13.45 -9.64 2.62
C GLY A 135 14.13 -8.52 1.84
N VAL A 136 13.51 -7.32 1.79
CA VAL A 136 14.10 -6.13 1.14
C VAL A 136 15.47 -5.83 1.71
N ARG A 137 15.59 -5.80 3.05
CA ARG A 137 16.85 -5.53 3.73
C ARG A 137 17.95 -6.52 3.32
N ALA A 138 17.65 -7.82 3.32
CA ALA A 138 18.62 -8.83 2.93
C ALA A 138 19.10 -8.67 1.48
N GLY A 139 18.21 -8.29 0.57
CA GLY A 139 18.61 -7.94 -0.80
C GLY A 139 19.38 -6.63 -0.91
N PHE A 140 19.06 -5.67 -0.05
CA PHE A 140 19.61 -4.31 -0.06
C PHE A 140 21.03 -4.26 0.52
N GLU A 141 21.32 -4.99 1.59
CA GLU A 141 22.63 -5.00 2.26
C GLU A 141 23.61 -6.01 1.63
N GLY A 142 23.09 -7.04 0.95
CA GLY A 142 23.88 -8.08 0.29
C GLY A 142 24.72 -8.89 1.29
N GLU A 143 25.97 -9.19 0.92
CA GLU A 143 26.90 -9.97 1.76
C GLU A 143 27.59 -9.13 2.85
N SER A 144 27.36 -7.82 2.88
CA SER A 144 28.10 -6.85 3.72
C SER A 144 27.86 -7.01 5.22
N GLY A 145 26.99 -7.94 5.62
CA GLY A 145 26.59 -8.19 7.00
C GLY A 145 25.41 -7.31 7.41
N LEU A 146 24.54 -7.85 8.26
CA LEU A 146 23.37 -7.16 8.78
C LEU A 146 23.79 -6.27 9.96
N GLU A 147 24.02 -4.96 9.74
CA GLU A 147 24.19 -4.00 10.85
C GLU A 147 22.95 -3.99 11.76
N GLU A 148 23.06 -3.56 13.01
CA GLU A 148 21.85 -3.41 13.83
C GLU A 148 20.99 -2.26 13.30
N ILE A 149 19.72 -2.51 13.03
CA ILE A 149 18.76 -1.49 12.57
C ILE A 149 17.55 -1.41 13.48
N GLU A 150 16.93 -0.24 13.46
CA GLU A 150 15.63 -0.01 14.07
C GLU A 150 14.55 0.13 12.99
N VAL A 151 13.46 -0.62 13.13
CA VAL A 151 12.28 -0.55 12.26
C VAL A 151 11.14 0.11 13.03
N ASP A 152 10.71 1.28 12.56
CA ASP A 152 9.55 1.97 13.14
C ASP A 152 8.24 1.38 12.61
N ALA A 153 7.48 0.73 13.49
CA ALA A 153 6.15 0.20 13.22
C ALA A 153 5.04 0.92 14.02
N THR A 154 5.35 2.09 14.60
CA THR A 154 4.44 2.84 15.48
C THR A 154 3.28 3.53 14.74
N ARG A 155 3.41 3.73 13.42
CA ARG A 155 2.50 4.55 12.60
C ARG A 155 1.58 3.74 11.69
N THR A 156 1.31 2.48 12.03
CA THR A 156 0.52 1.54 11.22
C THR A 156 -0.80 2.12 10.70
N ASN A 157 -1.59 2.74 11.57
CA ASN A 157 -2.91 3.28 11.20
C ASN A 157 -2.85 4.49 10.27
N GLU A 158 -1.74 5.22 10.26
CA GLU A 158 -1.54 6.40 9.39
C GLU A 158 -1.05 5.99 7.99
N LEU A 159 -0.55 4.76 7.83
CA LEU A 159 -0.07 4.19 6.57
C LEU A 159 -1.17 3.45 5.81
N ILE A 160 -2.37 3.29 6.38
CA ILE A 160 -3.45 2.54 5.77
C ILE A 160 -4.63 3.51 5.56
N PRO A 161 -5.16 3.65 4.34
CA PRO A 161 -6.27 4.56 4.08
C PRO A 161 -7.60 4.12 4.70
N ASP A 162 -7.76 2.82 5.01
CA ASP A 162 -8.96 2.19 5.57
C ASP A 162 -8.68 1.48 6.89
N PRO A 163 -8.07 2.13 7.91
CA PRO A 163 -7.71 1.42 9.12
C PRO A 163 -8.97 0.86 9.80
N GLN A 164 -8.79 -0.21 10.56
CA GLN A 164 -9.86 -0.85 11.33
C GLN A 164 -9.49 -0.82 12.82
N PRO A 165 -10.20 -0.05 13.65
CA PRO A 165 -11.31 0.86 13.32
C PRO A 165 -10.87 2.07 12.46
N ARG A 166 -11.82 2.70 11.75
CA ARG A 166 -11.56 3.91 10.95
C ARG A 166 -11.03 5.03 11.85
N LEU A 167 -10.19 5.91 11.28
CA LEU A 167 -9.60 7.03 12.02
C LEU A 167 -10.67 7.96 12.60
N THR A 168 -11.80 8.10 11.91
CA THR A 168 -12.95 8.90 12.37
C THR A 168 -14.26 8.23 11.98
N GLU A 169 -15.31 8.44 12.79
CA GLU A 169 -16.68 8.00 12.43
C GLU A 169 -17.16 8.65 11.12
N LYS A 170 -16.77 9.92 10.91
CA LYS A 170 -17.06 10.67 9.69
C LYS A 170 -16.50 10.00 8.44
N GLN A 171 -15.33 9.38 8.52
CA GLN A 171 -14.80 8.60 7.39
C GLN A 171 -15.72 7.43 7.04
N ALA A 172 -16.16 6.66 8.05
CA ALA A 172 -17.08 5.54 7.83
C ALA A 172 -18.44 5.98 7.28
N GLU A 173 -18.96 7.12 7.73
CA GLU A 173 -20.18 7.74 7.19
C GLU A 173 -20.02 8.12 5.73
N LEU A 174 -18.94 8.83 5.39
CA LEU A 174 -18.65 9.22 4.01
C LEU A 174 -18.56 7.98 3.10
N GLU A 175 -17.77 6.97 3.49
CA GLU A 175 -17.65 5.70 2.76
C GLU A 175 -19.03 5.07 2.50
N ARG A 176 -19.91 5.05 3.51
CA ARG A 176 -21.29 4.53 3.36
C ARG A 176 -22.14 5.39 2.41
N ASP A 177 -22.09 6.70 2.53
CA ASP A 177 -22.91 7.60 1.69
C ASP A 177 -22.54 7.46 0.21
N ILE A 178 -21.24 7.34 -0.07
CA ILE A 178 -20.71 7.16 -1.44
C ILE A 178 -21.20 5.85 -2.04
N VAL A 179 -20.97 4.74 -1.33
CA VAL A 179 -21.38 3.40 -1.79
C VAL A 179 -22.90 3.32 -1.94
N ASN A 180 -23.65 4.16 -1.20
CA ASN A 180 -25.09 4.22 -1.32
C ASN A 180 -25.63 5.18 -2.37
N SER A 181 -24.80 6.05 -2.96
CA SER A 181 -25.21 6.97 -4.02
C SER A 181 -25.67 6.23 -5.28
N GLU A 182 -26.64 6.81 -6.00
CA GLU A 182 -27.21 6.19 -7.20
C GLU A 182 -26.16 6.00 -8.30
N ASP A 183 -25.33 7.01 -8.55
CA ASP A 183 -24.25 6.96 -9.55
C ASP A 183 -23.25 5.84 -9.24
N PHE A 184 -22.89 5.69 -7.96
CA PHE A 184 -21.95 4.64 -7.56
C PHE A 184 -22.60 3.26 -7.69
N LYS A 185 -23.85 3.08 -7.25
CA LYS A 185 -24.58 1.82 -7.39
C LYS A 185 -24.80 1.41 -8.83
N ALA A 186 -25.14 2.36 -9.70
CA ALA A 186 -25.32 2.12 -11.13
C ALA A 186 -24.02 1.59 -11.75
N TRP A 187 -22.90 2.26 -11.45
CA TRP A 187 -21.57 1.85 -11.90
C TRP A 187 -21.12 0.51 -11.31
N ASP A 188 -21.27 0.30 -9.99
CA ASP A 188 -20.85 -0.93 -9.31
C ASP A 188 -21.70 -2.13 -9.78
N GLY A 189 -22.95 -1.88 -10.17
CA GLY A 189 -23.89 -2.85 -10.70
C GLY A 189 -23.62 -3.28 -12.16
N GLU A 190 -22.80 -2.56 -12.93
CA GLU A 190 -22.47 -2.91 -14.34
C GLU A 190 -21.90 -4.33 -14.47
N HIS A 191 -21.16 -4.79 -13.46
CA HIS A 191 -20.49 -6.08 -13.43
C HIS A 191 -21.07 -7.04 -12.37
N GLU A 192 -22.29 -6.80 -11.89
CA GLU A 192 -22.88 -7.63 -10.83
C GLU A 192 -23.04 -9.10 -11.26
N ALA A 193 -23.41 -9.34 -12.52
CA ALA A 193 -23.52 -10.70 -13.05
C ALA A 193 -22.17 -11.44 -13.03
N ASP A 194 -21.08 -10.77 -13.37
CA ASP A 194 -19.73 -11.33 -13.29
C ASP A 194 -19.32 -11.61 -11.85
N ARG A 195 -19.60 -10.68 -10.94
CA ARG A 195 -19.33 -10.83 -9.49
C ARG A 195 -20.00 -12.09 -8.94
N LEU A 196 -21.29 -12.26 -9.24
CA LEU A 196 -22.08 -13.38 -8.76
C LEU A 196 -21.61 -14.70 -9.36
N ARG A 197 -21.36 -14.74 -10.68
CA ARG A 197 -20.79 -15.91 -11.36
C ARG A 197 -19.46 -16.33 -10.74
N LEU A 198 -18.52 -15.39 -10.56
CA LEU A 198 -17.21 -15.67 -9.98
C LEU A 198 -17.34 -16.15 -8.53
N SER A 199 -18.25 -15.55 -7.76
CA SER A 199 -18.54 -15.98 -6.38
C SER A 199 -19.06 -17.42 -6.32
N GLU A 200 -19.96 -17.78 -7.23
CA GLU A 200 -20.50 -19.14 -7.34
C GLU A 200 -19.41 -20.15 -7.69
N VAL A 201 -18.57 -19.82 -8.69
CA VAL A 201 -17.45 -20.68 -9.12
C VAL A 201 -16.40 -20.87 -8.02
N LEU A 202 -16.14 -19.84 -7.21
CA LEU A 202 -15.17 -19.89 -6.11
C LEU A 202 -15.73 -20.52 -4.83
N SER A 203 -17.06 -20.54 -4.65
CA SER A 203 -17.73 -21.05 -3.44
C SER A 203 -17.22 -22.42 -2.98
N PRO A 204 -17.02 -23.44 -3.86
CA PRO A 204 -16.49 -24.74 -3.47
C PRO A 204 -15.05 -24.73 -2.94
N LEU A 205 -14.29 -23.63 -3.13
CA LEU A 205 -12.92 -23.50 -2.65
C LEU A 205 -12.83 -22.76 -1.30
N LEU A 206 -13.90 -22.09 -0.88
CA LEU A 206 -13.90 -21.26 0.33
C LEU A 206 -14.06 -22.12 1.58
N SER A 207 -13.29 -21.78 2.62
CA SER A 207 -13.52 -22.35 3.95
C SER A 207 -14.80 -21.76 4.59
N PRO A 208 -15.48 -22.47 5.51
CA PRO A 208 -16.61 -21.91 6.27
C PRO A 208 -16.29 -20.58 6.96
N SER A 209 -15.02 -20.33 7.30
CA SER A 209 -14.55 -19.08 7.91
C SER A 209 -14.33 -17.93 6.92
N ALA A 210 -14.52 -18.13 5.60
CA ALA A 210 -14.37 -17.07 4.60
C ALA A 210 -15.29 -15.86 4.81
N SER A 211 -16.42 -16.07 5.47
CA SER A 211 -17.39 -15.04 5.80
C SER A 211 -16.98 -14.16 6.99
N THR A 212 -16.08 -14.64 7.87
CA THR A 212 -15.71 -13.92 9.11
C THR A 212 -14.69 -12.81 8.88
N VAL A 213 -14.03 -12.81 7.72
CA VAL A 213 -13.03 -11.80 7.36
C VAL A 213 -13.71 -10.74 6.50
N SER A 214 -13.50 -9.46 6.80
CA SER A 214 -14.02 -8.35 5.99
C SER A 214 -12.96 -7.27 5.85
N PHE A 215 -12.71 -6.84 4.62
CA PHE A 215 -11.77 -5.80 4.25
C PHE A 215 -12.22 -5.17 2.93
N GLY A 216 -11.75 -3.95 2.68
CA GLY A 216 -12.15 -3.15 1.52
C GLY A 216 -13.06 -2.00 1.90
N VAL A 217 -12.90 -0.88 1.20
CA VAL A 217 -13.59 0.37 1.52
C VAL A 217 -15.07 0.28 1.20
N GLY A 218 -15.89 0.52 2.23
CA GLY A 218 -17.35 0.50 2.13
C GLY A 218 -17.94 -0.87 1.80
N GLU A 219 -17.17 -1.95 1.89
CA GLU A 219 -17.66 -3.34 1.72
C GLU A 219 -17.97 -4.01 3.07
N GLU A 220 -17.65 -3.33 4.17
CA GLU A 220 -17.91 -3.75 5.55
C GLU A 220 -19.41 -3.57 5.89
N SER A 221 -20.25 -4.51 5.44
CA SER A 221 -21.68 -4.53 5.76
C SER A 221 -22.02 -5.61 6.79
N LYS A 222 -22.94 -5.30 7.72
CA LYS A 222 -23.59 -6.31 8.59
C LYS A 222 -24.44 -7.30 7.79
N SER A 223 -24.91 -6.87 6.62
CA SER A 223 -25.71 -7.65 5.69
C SER A 223 -25.08 -7.51 4.30
N PRO A 224 -23.98 -8.22 4.02
CA PRO A 224 -23.33 -8.14 2.71
C PRO A 224 -24.27 -8.66 1.62
N PRO A 225 -24.20 -8.11 0.39
CA PRO A 225 -24.97 -8.64 -0.72
C PRO A 225 -24.50 -10.08 -1.04
N PRO A 226 -25.33 -10.87 -1.77
CA PRO A 226 -24.98 -12.24 -2.12
C PRO A 226 -23.60 -12.36 -2.79
N GLY A 227 -22.84 -13.39 -2.46
CA GLY A 227 -21.52 -13.65 -3.02
C GLY A 227 -20.36 -12.87 -2.37
N LEU A 228 -19.16 -13.05 -2.94
CA LEU A 228 -17.95 -12.35 -2.52
C LEU A 228 -17.96 -10.91 -3.01
N GLN A 229 -17.44 -10.00 -2.18
CA GLN A 229 -17.23 -8.60 -2.56
C GLN A 229 -16.01 -8.47 -3.48
N TRP A 230 -15.89 -7.35 -4.20
CA TRP A 230 -14.86 -7.16 -5.21
C TRP A 230 -13.45 -7.20 -4.63
N ALA A 231 -13.23 -6.67 -3.42
CA ALA A 231 -11.92 -6.76 -2.77
C ALA A 231 -11.53 -8.22 -2.50
N LYS A 232 -12.46 -9.05 -2.01
CA LYS A 232 -12.23 -10.48 -1.79
C LYS A 232 -12.04 -11.26 -3.09
N LEU A 233 -12.82 -10.97 -4.12
CA LEU A 233 -12.68 -11.60 -5.43
C LEU A 233 -11.31 -11.34 -6.02
N SER A 234 -10.91 -10.06 -6.09
CA SER A 234 -9.58 -9.66 -6.57
C SER A 234 -8.47 -10.37 -5.80
N GLU A 235 -8.60 -10.43 -4.47
CA GLU A 235 -7.64 -11.03 -3.57
C GLU A 235 -7.48 -12.56 -3.76
N VAL A 236 -8.59 -13.30 -3.75
CA VAL A 236 -8.60 -14.76 -3.94
C VAL A 236 -8.13 -15.12 -5.34
N LEU A 237 -8.65 -14.45 -6.37
CA LEU A 237 -8.29 -14.69 -7.77
C LEU A 237 -6.81 -14.43 -8.01
N LYS A 238 -6.24 -13.38 -7.42
CA LYS A 238 -4.80 -13.12 -7.51
C LYS A 238 -3.99 -14.26 -6.90
N CYS A 239 -4.35 -14.72 -5.70
CA CYS A 239 -3.61 -15.79 -5.02
C CYS A 239 -3.67 -17.11 -5.79
N LEU A 240 -4.82 -17.46 -6.36
CA LEU A 240 -5.01 -18.66 -7.19
C LEU A 240 -4.25 -18.54 -8.52
N SER A 241 -4.35 -17.39 -9.19
CA SER A 241 -3.66 -17.12 -10.46
C SER A 241 -2.14 -17.22 -10.34
N THR A 242 -1.55 -16.72 -9.25
CA THR A 242 -0.09 -16.81 -9.03
C THR A 242 0.41 -18.24 -8.83
N ARG A 243 -0.48 -19.23 -8.68
CA ARG A 243 -0.16 -20.64 -8.43
C ARG A 243 -0.73 -21.59 -9.48
N ASP A 244 -1.27 -21.06 -10.57
CA ASP A 244 -1.94 -21.85 -11.61
C ASP A 244 -3.10 -22.70 -11.04
N LEU A 245 -3.80 -22.19 -10.02
CA LEU A 245 -4.91 -22.85 -9.33
C LEU A 245 -6.29 -22.26 -9.69
N LEU A 246 -6.39 -21.51 -10.78
CA LEU A 246 -7.68 -20.97 -11.22
C LEU A 246 -8.64 -22.12 -11.61
N PRO A 247 -9.91 -22.09 -11.17
CA PRO A 247 -10.90 -23.02 -11.66
C PRO A 247 -11.05 -22.92 -13.19
N PRO A 248 -11.40 -24.01 -13.90
CA PRO A 248 -11.51 -24.00 -15.36
C PRO A 248 -12.49 -22.97 -15.95
N LEU A 249 -13.46 -22.52 -15.15
CA LEU A 249 -14.47 -21.52 -15.53
C LEU A 249 -14.02 -20.07 -15.24
N VAL A 250 -12.81 -19.89 -14.74
CA VAL A 250 -12.22 -18.57 -14.46
C VAL A 250 -11.08 -18.33 -15.43
N SER A 251 -11.24 -17.31 -16.27
CA SER A 251 -10.25 -16.88 -17.25
C SER A 251 -9.23 -15.89 -16.65
N PRO A 252 -8.08 -15.67 -17.31
CA PRO A 252 -7.19 -14.57 -16.96
C PRO A 252 -7.88 -13.19 -16.99
N ASP A 253 -8.81 -12.99 -17.92
CA ASP A 253 -9.58 -11.73 -18.03
C ASP A 253 -10.47 -11.50 -16.81
N ASP A 254 -10.98 -12.56 -16.16
CA ASP A 254 -11.73 -12.45 -14.91
C ASP A 254 -10.86 -11.92 -13.75
N VAL A 255 -9.59 -12.34 -13.72
CA VAL A 255 -8.62 -11.83 -12.72
C VAL A 255 -8.36 -10.34 -12.96
N VAL A 256 -8.18 -9.94 -14.22
CA VAL A 256 -7.99 -8.53 -14.60
C VAL A 256 -9.25 -7.70 -14.29
N LEU A 257 -10.44 -8.22 -14.58
CA LEU A 257 -11.72 -7.57 -14.29
C LEU A 257 -11.86 -7.30 -12.80
N ALA A 258 -11.74 -8.33 -11.96
CA ALA A 258 -11.89 -8.19 -10.51
C ALA A 258 -10.85 -7.21 -9.93
N SER A 259 -9.60 -7.31 -10.39
CA SER A 259 -8.53 -6.40 -9.97
C SER A 259 -8.78 -4.95 -10.38
N THR A 260 -9.22 -4.73 -11.62
CA THR A 260 -9.51 -3.40 -12.17
C THR A 260 -10.72 -2.79 -11.48
N HIS A 261 -11.78 -3.56 -11.23
CA HIS A 261 -12.98 -3.07 -10.56
C HIS A 261 -12.69 -2.69 -9.10
N ALA A 262 -11.94 -3.53 -8.37
CA ALA A 262 -11.46 -3.20 -7.04
C ALA A 262 -10.61 -1.90 -7.03
N SER A 263 -9.70 -1.74 -8.01
CA SER A 263 -8.89 -0.53 -8.20
C SER A 263 -9.73 0.72 -8.38
N LYS A 264 -10.66 0.68 -9.32
CA LYS A 264 -11.55 1.80 -9.64
C LYS A 264 -12.41 2.18 -8.44
N ARG A 265 -12.92 1.19 -7.68
CA ARG A 265 -13.69 1.43 -6.45
C ARG A 265 -12.89 2.24 -5.44
N TRP A 266 -11.66 1.81 -5.18
CA TRP A 266 -10.73 2.51 -4.29
C TRP A 266 -10.43 3.93 -4.75
N PHE A 267 -10.06 4.11 -6.01
CA PHE A 267 -9.79 5.44 -6.55
C PHE A 267 -11.02 6.35 -6.50
N LYS A 268 -12.22 5.86 -6.83
CA LYS A 268 -13.47 6.64 -6.72
C LYS A 268 -13.68 7.18 -5.31
N ILE A 269 -13.42 6.37 -4.28
CA ILE A 269 -13.60 6.79 -2.89
C ILE A 269 -12.48 7.76 -2.48
N LEU A 270 -11.23 7.43 -2.81
CA LEU A 270 -10.07 8.27 -2.50
C LEU A 270 -10.06 9.60 -3.27
N ASP A 271 -10.79 9.70 -4.37
CA ASP A 271 -10.86 10.93 -5.15
C ASP A 271 -11.73 12.02 -4.54
N LEU A 272 -12.58 11.64 -3.59
CA LEU A 272 -13.57 12.56 -3.06
C LEU A 272 -12.91 13.63 -2.20
N PRO A 273 -13.35 14.90 -2.32
CA PRO A 273 -12.74 15.99 -1.58
C PRO A 273 -12.68 15.78 -0.07
N SER A 274 -13.72 15.18 0.50
CA SER A 274 -13.80 14.88 1.94
C SER A 274 -12.82 13.79 2.37
N MET A 275 -12.69 12.71 1.58
CA MET A 275 -11.73 11.64 1.82
C MET A 275 -10.29 12.13 1.65
N LYS A 276 -10.01 12.86 0.56
CA LYS A 276 -8.71 13.52 0.35
C LYS A 276 -8.35 14.44 1.50
N SER A 277 -9.30 15.26 1.96
CA SER A 277 -9.08 16.17 3.09
C SER A 277 -8.77 15.42 4.38
N SER A 278 -9.49 14.33 4.66
CA SER A 278 -9.24 13.47 5.84
C SER A 278 -7.85 12.84 5.78
N LEU A 279 -7.53 12.16 4.69
CA LEU A 279 -6.25 11.45 4.51
C LEU A 279 -5.07 12.42 4.39
N SER A 280 -5.26 13.61 3.83
CA SER A 280 -4.23 14.65 3.80
C SER A 280 -3.80 15.09 5.20
N LYS A 281 -4.67 15.01 6.19
CA LYS A 281 -4.35 15.38 7.58
C LYS A 281 -3.54 14.32 8.32
N SER A 282 -3.54 13.07 7.87
CA SER A 282 -2.77 11.98 8.47
C SER A 282 -1.54 11.60 7.64
N ALA A 283 -1.70 11.31 6.35
CA ALA A 283 -0.66 10.71 5.52
C ALA A 283 0.38 11.72 4.98
N LEU A 284 -0.01 12.96 4.66
CA LEU A 284 0.94 13.98 4.17
C LEU A 284 1.91 14.48 5.25
N PRO A 285 1.49 14.69 6.52
CA PRO A 285 2.42 14.99 7.60
C PRO A 285 3.50 13.93 7.79
N LEU A 286 3.17 12.64 7.63
CA LEU A 286 4.18 11.58 7.66
C LEU A 286 5.18 11.68 6.51
N LEU A 287 4.68 11.86 5.29
CA LEU A 287 5.52 12.00 4.11
C LEU A 287 6.50 13.19 4.25
N ARG A 288 5.98 14.34 4.73
CA ARG A 288 6.79 15.53 5.04
C ARG A 288 7.82 15.25 6.11
N ARG A 289 7.44 14.57 7.21
CA ARG A 289 8.37 14.21 8.28
C ARG A 289 9.53 13.37 7.76
N TRP A 290 9.27 12.37 6.92
CA TRP A 290 10.32 11.55 6.32
C TRP A 290 11.21 12.37 5.38
N ALA A 291 10.62 13.22 4.55
CA ALA A 291 11.36 14.11 3.66
C ALA A 291 12.27 15.08 4.43
N VAL A 292 11.82 15.62 5.57
CA VAL A 292 12.61 16.58 6.37
C VAL A 292 13.70 15.90 7.16
N ARG A 293 13.41 14.77 7.82
CA ARG A 293 14.30 14.18 8.84
C ARG A 293 15.33 13.22 8.27
N ASN A 294 15.01 12.53 7.17
CA ASN A 294 15.82 11.43 6.67
C ASN A 294 16.35 11.74 5.27
N LYS A 295 17.50 11.19 4.89
CA LYS A 295 17.96 11.24 3.48
C LYS A 295 17.17 10.26 2.64
N VAL A 296 17.06 9.03 3.14
CA VAL A 296 16.30 7.94 2.53
C VAL A 296 15.37 7.32 3.57
N THR A 297 14.11 7.10 3.22
CA THR A 297 13.18 6.30 4.03
C THR A 297 12.62 5.17 3.18
N VAL A 298 12.79 3.93 3.62
CA VAL A 298 12.17 2.75 3.03
C VAL A 298 10.99 2.33 3.91
N VAL A 299 9.80 2.23 3.30
CA VAL A 299 8.53 1.97 3.98
C VAL A 299 7.91 0.68 3.42
N SER A 300 7.77 -0.34 4.26
CA SER A 300 7.03 -1.56 3.92
C SER A 300 5.56 -1.43 4.31
N ALA A 301 4.67 -1.47 3.32
CA ALA A 301 3.26 -1.17 3.52
C ALA A 301 2.35 -2.02 2.62
N HIS A 302 1.17 -1.49 2.31
CA HIS A 302 0.12 -2.18 1.57
C HIS A 302 -0.09 -1.55 0.19
N ASP A 303 -0.72 -2.29 -0.71
CA ASP A 303 -1.21 -1.76 -1.98
C ASP A 303 -2.14 -0.55 -1.79
N SER A 304 -3.02 -0.61 -0.79
CA SER A 304 -3.87 0.52 -0.42
C SER A 304 -3.05 1.77 -0.02
N THR A 305 -1.89 1.60 0.62
CA THR A 305 -0.94 2.70 0.92
C THR A 305 -0.42 3.36 -0.36
N LEU A 306 -0.01 2.55 -1.35
CA LEU A 306 0.51 3.05 -2.63
C LEU A 306 -0.60 3.85 -3.35
N ILE A 307 -1.80 3.29 -3.44
CA ILE A 307 -2.96 3.93 -4.08
C ILE A 307 -3.34 5.23 -3.35
N MET A 308 -3.29 5.25 -2.02
CA MET A 308 -3.53 6.45 -1.22
C MET A 308 -2.57 7.58 -1.60
N TYR A 309 -1.25 7.31 -1.65
CA TYR A 309 -0.28 8.35 -2.00
C TYR A 309 -0.41 8.79 -3.47
N LEU A 310 -0.68 7.89 -4.40
CA LEU A 310 -0.97 8.26 -5.79
C LEU A 310 -2.17 9.22 -5.88
N ALA A 311 -3.24 8.94 -5.15
CA ALA A 311 -4.45 9.78 -5.13
C ALA A 311 -4.21 11.14 -4.45
N LEU A 312 -3.47 11.17 -3.33
CA LEU A 312 -3.17 12.40 -2.58
C LEU A 312 -2.22 13.32 -3.33
N LEU A 313 -1.24 12.76 -4.03
CA LEU A 313 -0.24 13.51 -4.80
C LEU A 313 -0.72 13.86 -6.22
N GLY A 314 -1.96 13.52 -6.57
CA GLY A 314 -2.54 13.83 -7.88
C GLY A 314 -1.84 13.14 -9.05
N CYS A 315 -1.26 11.95 -8.81
CA CYS A 315 -0.55 11.18 -9.81
C CYS A 315 -1.51 10.49 -10.80
N GLU A 316 -0.98 10.07 -11.94
CA GLU A 316 -1.65 9.14 -12.84
C GLU A 316 -1.99 7.85 -12.09
N LYS A 317 -3.21 7.36 -12.32
CA LYS A 317 -3.74 6.17 -11.67
C LYS A 317 -3.43 4.97 -12.54
N PRO A 318 -2.75 3.93 -12.02
CA PRO A 318 -2.51 2.73 -12.79
C PRO A 318 -3.85 2.07 -13.13
N GLU A 319 -3.97 1.59 -14.37
CA GLU A 319 -5.15 0.86 -14.83
C GLU A 319 -5.33 -0.43 -14.02
N VAL A 320 -4.21 -1.09 -13.69
CA VAL A 320 -4.15 -2.33 -12.92
C VAL A 320 -3.73 -2.04 -11.48
N TRP A 321 -4.27 -2.82 -10.55
CA TRP A 321 -3.89 -2.76 -9.14
C TRP A 321 -2.38 -3.05 -8.95
N PRO A 322 -1.64 -2.32 -8.09
CA PRO A 322 -0.21 -2.56 -7.89
C PRO A 322 0.09 -4.02 -7.53
N GLY A 323 0.99 -4.67 -8.27
CA GLY A 323 1.40 -6.06 -8.06
C GLY A 323 2.17 -6.30 -6.75
N TYR A 324 2.46 -7.55 -6.42
CA TYR A 324 3.33 -7.87 -5.28
C TYR A 324 4.72 -7.29 -5.48
N GLY A 325 5.31 -6.73 -4.42
CA GLY A 325 6.60 -6.05 -4.51
C GLY A 325 6.60 -4.74 -5.31
N ALA A 326 5.44 -4.24 -5.75
CA ALA A 326 5.36 -2.92 -6.38
C ALA A 326 5.83 -1.83 -5.41
N TYR A 327 6.44 -0.76 -5.92
CA TYR A 327 6.96 0.32 -5.09
C TYR A 327 6.74 1.71 -5.72
N LEU A 328 6.55 2.69 -4.84
CA LEU A 328 6.60 4.10 -5.16
C LEU A 328 7.97 4.67 -4.78
N GLU A 329 8.55 5.41 -5.71
CA GLU A 329 9.69 6.28 -5.46
C GLU A 329 9.19 7.72 -5.46
N ILE A 330 9.30 8.39 -4.32
CA ILE A 330 8.97 9.80 -4.16
C ILE A 330 10.28 10.53 -3.90
N ARG A 331 10.72 11.30 -4.89
CA ARG A 331 11.89 12.15 -4.81
C ARG A 331 11.44 13.58 -4.52
N VAL A 332 11.95 14.16 -3.44
CA VAL A 332 11.64 15.55 -3.04
C VAL A 332 12.91 16.39 -3.10
N GLU A 333 12.86 17.51 -3.82
CA GLU A 333 13.98 18.44 -3.97
C GLU A 333 13.86 19.64 -3.01
N GLU A 334 14.92 20.44 -2.93
CA GLU A 334 14.88 21.73 -2.22
C GLU A 334 13.78 22.62 -2.81
N GLY A 335 13.01 23.29 -1.94
CA GLY A 335 11.87 24.10 -2.36
C GLY A 335 10.56 23.31 -2.52
N GLY A 336 10.54 22.01 -2.20
CA GLY A 336 9.31 21.22 -2.13
C GLY A 336 8.79 20.75 -3.49
N MET A 337 9.63 20.82 -4.53
CA MET A 337 9.40 20.12 -5.80
C MET A 337 9.48 18.62 -5.56
N PHE A 338 8.61 17.83 -6.18
CA PHE A 338 8.67 16.39 -6.06
C PHE A 338 8.35 15.67 -7.38
N GLU A 339 8.93 14.49 -7.54
CA GLU A 339 8.66 13.52 -8.60
C GLU A 339 8.17 12.21 -7.98
N VAL A 340 7.20 11.57 -8.61
CA VAL A 340 6.68 10.26 -8.19
C VAL A 340 6.83 9.27 -9.33
N ARG A 341 7.44 8.12 -9.02
CA ARG A 341 7.53 6.96 -9.91
C ARG A 341 6.86 5.75 -9.29
N LEU A 342 6.20 4.93 -10.10
CA LEU A 342 5.67 3.62 -9.73
C LEU A 342 6.46 2.57 -10.51
N ASN A 343 7.20 1.70 -9.81
CA ASN A 343 8.07 0.69 -10.42
C ASN A 343 9.08 1.27 -11.44
N GLY A 344 9.59 2.48 -11.17
CA GLY A 344 10.55 3.18 -12.04
C GLY A 344 9.91 4.09 -13.11
N ASP A 345 8.64 3.89 -13.43
CA ASP A 345 7.90 4.71 -14.40
C ASP A 345 7.37 5.99 -13.75
N LYS A 346 7.62 7.15 -14.37
CA LYS A 346 7.13 8.44 -13.87
C LYS A 346 5.61 8.51 -14.01
N VAL A 347 4.92 8.67 -12.88
CA VAL A 347 3.46 8.76 -12.80
C VAL A 347 2.97 10.11 -12.30
N GLY A 348 3.86 10.98 -11.82
CA GLY A 348 3.45 12.29 -11.35
C GLY A 348 4.60 13.14 -10.85
N GLY A 349 4.22 14.31 -10.32
CA GLY A 349 5.12 15.28 -9.74
C GLY A 349 4.45 16.65 -9.66
N GLY A 350 5.03 17.54 -8.87
CA GLY A 350 4.48 18.87 -8.67
C GLY A 350 5.35 19.74 -7.79
N GLU A 351 4.81 20.90 -7.47
CA GLU A 351 5.39 21.84 -6.51
C GLU A 351 4.57 21.82 -5.21
N GLY A 352 5.13 22.38 -4.14
CA GLY A 352 4.34 22.67 -2.94
C GLY A 352 4.05 21.46 -2.07
N LEU A 353 4.90 20.42 -2.11
CA LEU A 353 5.04 19.54 -0.94
C LEU A 353 5.70 20.39 0.15
N ASP A 354 4.90 21.24 0.82
CA ASP A 354 5.37 22.18 1.82
C ASP A 354 6.06 21.39 2.93
N LEU A 355 7.39 21.44 2.92
CA LEU A 355 8.21 20.73 3.88
C LEU A 355 8.09 21.38 5.27
N GLY A 356 7.65 22.65 5.34
CA GLY A 356 7.51 23.43 6.56
C GLY A 356 8.78 23.47 7.42
N GLU A 357 8.79 24.29 8.46
CA GLU A 357 9.57 23.94 9.63
C GLU A 357 8.77 22.83 10.31
N ALA A 358 9.28 21.59 10.30
CA ALA A 358 8.67 20.50 11.06
C ALA A 358 8.49 21.00 12.49
N GLU A 359 7.24 21.26 12.90
CA GLU A 359 6.92 21.90 14.19
C GLU A 359 7.75 21.23 15.30
N GLY A 360 8.38 22.09 16.10
CA GLY A 360 9.41 21.75 17.08
C GLY A 360 9.09 20.48 17.85
N GLY A 361 10.09 19.61 17.94
CA GLY A 361 10.00 18.30 18.58
C GLY A 361 9.38 18.36 19.97
N GLY A 362 8.14 17.89 20.09
CA GLY A 362 7.82 17.00 21.19
C GLY A 362 8.43 15.65 20.84
N GLU A 363 9.50 15.27 21.52
CA GLU A 363 9.82 13.86 21.72
C GLU A 363 8.59 13.24 22.40
N LEU A 364 7.90 12.35 21.68
CA LEU A 364 6.92 11.43 22.24
C LEU A 364 7.61 10.08 22.41
#